data_AF-A0A7C3NAQ9-F1
#
_entry.id   AF-A0A7C3NAQ9-F1
#
_cell.length_a   1.000
_cell.length_b   1.000
_cell.length_c   1.000
_cell.angle_alpha   90.00
_cell.angle_beta   90.00
_cell.angle_gamma   90.00
#
_symmetry.space_group_name_H-M   'P 1'
#
loop_
_entity.id
_entity.type
_entity.pdbx_description
1 polymer ?
#
loop_
_entity_poly.entity_id
_entity_poly.type
_entity_poly.pdbx_seq_one_letter_code
_entity_poly.pdbx_strand_id
1 'polypeptide(L)'
;MYETCPNCGSDFLKRTIEDNEVMYSCVNCDWYKVEQEPFLLGMWGITIRQALAPIDILHSLLTAPDIVGFLRPRLKGVSYLSQAGAARKFTVESDKYLLGEIDIAHQVYLRQMIVLAATYLELILKDFFLSFFIAKPSRMNQVLSTTGKGEAVVSLNELLSTETKEELVMKLAQRAAGIKGSGEPDKILRTLVNECKVKLEGPIIDNVRLLKEQRNRIVHEETQEDIDIKQVLDSFGTIEYFLYVLAEIAKNYDVPYLDDEGFLSSFENRMKKYEQP
;
A
#
# COMPACT_ATOMS: atom_id res chain seq x y z
N MET A 1 0.07 10.85 -19.31
CA MET A 1 0.70 9.74 -20.05
C MET A 1 0.53 10.03 -21.54
N TYR A 2 1.58 9.90 -22.35
CA TYR A 2 1.48 10.22 -23.77
C TYR A 2 0.78 9.07 -24.49
N GLU A 3 -0.43 9.32 -24.97
CA GLU A 3 -1.11 8.42 -25.92
C GLU A 3 -0.51 8.58 -27.33
N THR A 4 0.02 9.76 -27.62
CA THR A 4 0.62 10.13 -28.90
C THR A 4 1.97 10.81 -28.71
N CYS A 5 2.91 10.59 -29.62
CA CYS A 5 4.19 11.27 -29.63
C CYS A 5 3.98 12.80 -29.72
N PRO A 6 4.50 13.61 -28.78
CA PRO A 6 4.30 15.05 -28.80
C PRO A 6 5.02 15.75 -29.96
N ASN A 7 6.00 15.09 -30.59
CA ASN A 7 6.76 15.66 -31.71
C ASN A 7 6.10 15.43 -33.08
N CYS A 8 5.57 14.22 -33.32
CA CYS A 8 5.04 13.85 -34.64
C CYS A 8 3.56 13.40 -34.65
N GLY A 9 2.89 13.36 -33.49
CA GLY A 9 1.50 12.94 -33.36
C GLY A 9 1.27 11.44 -33.55
N SER A 10 2.32 10.63 -33.65
CA SER A 10 2.22 9.18 -33.82
C SER A 10 1.66 8.49 -32.57
N ASP A 11 0.67 7.62 -32.74
CA ASP A 11 0.11 6.77 -31.67
C ASP A 11 1.07 5.64 -31.24
N PHE A 12 2.13 5.39 -32.03
CA PHE A 12 3.11 4.34 -31.77
C PHE A 12 4.22 4.84 -30.84
N LEU A 13 3.96 4.78 -29.53
CA LEU A 13 4.95 4.96 -28.48
C LEU A 13 5.38 3.59 -27.93
N LYS A 14 6.67 3.28 -28.04
CA LYS A 14 7.27 2.14 -27.35
C LYS A 14 7.56 2.56 -25.91
N ARG A 15 7.07 1.75 -24.97
CA ARG A 15 7.35 1.88 -23.55
C ARG A 15 8.31 0.76 -23.12
N THR A 16 9.40 1.13 -22.48
CA THR A 16 10.35 0.18 -21.86
C THR A 16 10.52 0.55 -20.40
N ILE A 17 10.64 -0.45 -19.53
CA ILE A 17 10.86 -0.26 -18.08
C ILE A 17 12.19 -0.94 -17.74
N GLU A 18 13.17 -0.16 -17.29
CA GLU A 18 14.48 -0.63 -16.87
C GLU A 18 14.88 0.16 -15.61
N ASP A 19 15.33 -0.51 -14.54
CA ASP A 19 15.86 0.13 -13.32
C ASP A 19 15.00 1.25 -12.71
N ASN A 20 13.67 1.05 -12.58
CA ASN A 20 12.68 2.06 -12.14
C ASN A 20 12.57 3.30 -13.03
N GLU A 21 13.10 3.25 -14.24
CA GLU A 21 12.90 4.26 -15.25
C GLU A 21 11.87 3.78 -16.28
N VAL A 22 10.95 4.67 -16.64
CA VAL A 22 10.01 4.44 -17.74
C VAL A 22 10.49 5.25 -18.93
N MET A 23 10.99 4.55 -19.94
CA MET A 23 11.37 5.15 -21.20
C MET A 23 10.21 5.09 -22.19
N TYR A 24 9.75 6.24 -22.63
CA TYR A 24 8.86 6.40 -23.77
C TYR A 24 9.70 6.78 -24.98
N SER A 25 9.54 6.08 -26.09
CA SER A 25 10.21 6.37 -27.36
C SER A 25 9.24 6.31 -28.51
N CYS A 26 9.35 7.23 -29.47
CA CYS A 26 8.53 7.21 -30.67
C CYS A 26 9.15 6.28 -31.72
N VAL A 27 8.33 5.43 -32.33
CA VAL A 27 8.79 4.55 -33.42
C VAL A 27 9.05 5.32 -34.72
N ASN A 28 8.38 6.47 -34.89
CA ASN A 28 8.38 7.26 -36.13
C ASN A 28 9.32 8.47 -36.12
N CYS A 29 9.93 8.82 -34.98
CA CYS A 29 10.90 9.91 -34.90
C CYS A 29 11.83 9.72 -33.68
N ASP A 30 12.94 10.45 -33.60
CA ASP A 30 13.93 10.33 -32.51
C ASP A 30 13.51 10.94 -31.16
N TRP A 31 12.21 11.10 -30.93
CA TRP A 31 11.71 11.60 -29.65
C TRP A 31 11.71 10.49 -28.60
N TYR A 32 12.26 10.78 -27.43
CA TYR A 32 12.14 9.95 -26.25
C TYR A 32 11.99 10.79 -24.98
N LYS A 33 11.41 10.18 -23.93
CA LYS A 33 11.30 10.75 -22.58
C LYS A 33 11.56 9.64 -21.57
N VAL A 34 12.41 9.94 -20.59
CA VAL A 34 12.66 9.05 -19.45
C VAL A 34 11.97 9.67 -18.24
N GLU A 35 11.12 8.90 -17.57
CA GLU A 35 10.51 9.25 -16.30
C GLU A 35 11.13 8.38 -15.21
N GLN A 36 11.80 9.01 -14.24
CA GLN A 36 12.46 8.31 -13.13
C GLN A 36 11.48 8.11 -11.98
N GLU A 37 11.52 6.93 -11.37
CA GLU A 37 10.75 6.55 -10.16
C GLU A 37 9.25 6.90 -10.28
N PRO A 38 8.54 6.33 -11.27
CA PRO A 38 7.10 6.54 -11.37
C PRO A 38 6.39 5.96 -10.16
N PHE A 39 5.24 6.52 -9.80
CA PHE A 39 4.39 5.95 -8.76
C PHE A 39 3.85 4.58 -9.24
N LEU A 40 4.16 3.50 -8.53
CA LEU A 40 3.95 2.12 -8.98
C LEU A 40 2.53 1.62 -8.73
N LEU A 41 1.55 2.29 -9.32
CA LEU A 41 0.12 2.08 -9.11
C LEU A 41 -0.32 0.62 -9.36
N GLY A 42 0.06 0.05 -10.51
CA GLY A 42 -0.32 -1.31 -10.90
C GLY A 42 0.21 -2.36 -9.92
N MET A 43 1.49 -2.23 -9.54
CA MET A 43 2.14 -3.10 -8.54
C MET A 43 1.43 -3.04 -7.19
N TRP A 44 1.13 -1.85 -6.66
CA TRP A 44 0.39 -1.73 -5.39
C TRP A 44 -0.99 -2.38 -5.46
N GLY A 45 -1.68 -2.21 -6.60
CA GLY A 45 -2.95 -2.89 -6.85
C GLY A 45 -2.85 -4.41 -6.80
N ILE A 46 -1.77 -5.00 -7.35
CA ILE A 46 -1.49 -6.44 -7.22
C ILE A 46 -1.19 -6.81 -5.78
N THR A 47 -0.28 -6.08 -5.12
CA THR A 47 0.18 -6.39 -3.76
C THR A 47 -0.99 -6.43 -2.78
N ILE A 48 -1.92 -5.47 -2.87
CA ILE A 48 -3.15 -5.46 -2.06
C ILE A 48 -4.00 -6.71 -2.32
N ARG A 49 -4.25 -7.05 -3.59
CA ARG A 49 -5.03 -8.25 -3.94
C ARG A 49 -4.37 -9.55 -3.47
N GLN A 50 -3.05 -9.66 -3.60
CA GLN A 50 -2.30 -10.83 -3.17
C GLN A 50 -2.31 -10.98 -1.64
N ALA A 51 -2.25 -9.88 -0.90
CA ALA A 51 -2.36 -9.92 0.56
C ALA A 51 -3.75 -10.41 1.02
N LEU A 52 -4.80 -10.07 0.28
CA LEU A 52 -6.16 -10.52 0.56
C LEU A 52 -6.46 -11.95 0.08
N ALA A 53 -5.79 -12.46 -0.96
CA ALA A 53 -6.11 -13.76 -1.55
C ALA A 53 -6.20 -14.93 -0.55
N PRO A 54 -5.34 -15.03 0.48
CA PRO A 54 -5.45 -16.09 1.48
C PRO A 54 -6.64 -15.95 2.42
N ILE A 55 -7.25 -14.76 2.56
CA ILE A 55 -8.24 -14.49 3.60
C ILE A 55 -9.49 -15.35 3.42
N ASP A 56 -9.98 -15.49 2.18
CA ASP A 56 -11.18 -16.26 1.88
C ASP A 56 -10.96 -17.76 2.10
N ILE A 57 -9.77 -18.25 1.72
CA ILE A 57 -9.39 -19.64 1.92
C ILE A 57 -9.27 -19.95 3.41
N LEU A 58 -8.55 -19.09 4.15
CA LEU A 58 -8.37 -19.26 5.59
C LEU A 58 -9.72 -19.16 6.31
N HIS A 59 -10.54 -18.16 5.99
CA HIS A 59 -11.84 -18.01 6.61
C HIS A 59 -12.78 -19.18 6.32
N SER A 60 -12.83 -19.65 5.07
CA SER A 60 -13.62 -20.82 4.70
C SER A 60 -13.14 -22.09 5.41
N LEU A 61 -11.82 -22.28 5.54
CA LEU A 61 -11.27 -23.40 6.30
C LEU A 61 -11.65 -23.31 7.78
N LEU A 62 -11.50 -22.12 8.38
CA LEU A 62 -11.70 -21.87 9.80
C LEU A 62 -13.17 -21.94 10.23
N THR A 63 -14.10 -21.66 9.31
CA THR A 63 -15.55 -21.77 9.53
C THR A 63 -16.11 -23.16 9.19
N ALA A 64 -15.28 -24.09 8.72
CA ALA A 64 -15.72 -25.43 8.37
C ALA A 64 -16.17 -26.22 9.63
N PRO A 65 -17.35 -26.87 9.61
CA PRO A 65 -17.88 -27.60 10.77
C PRO A 65 -16.97 -28.71 11.32
N ASP A 66 -16.09 -29.27 10.47
CA ASP A 66 -15.14 -30.33 10.82
C ASP A 66 -13.68 -29.91 10.58
N ILE A 67 -13.33 -28.66 10.92
CA ILE A 67 -11.94 -28.21 10.83
C ILE A 67 -11.00 -29.07 11.67
N VAL A 68 -11.45 -29.55 12.84
CA VAL A 68 -10.65 -30.41 13.71
C VAL A 68 -10.35 -31.73 13.01
N GLY A 69 -11.32 -32.36 12.35
CA GLY A 69 -11.11 -33.56 11.53
C GLY A 69 -10.16 -33.31 10.37
N PHE A 70 -10.21 -32.13 9.74
CA PHE A 70 -9.29 -31.75 8.65
C PHE A 70 -7.84 -31.54 9.12
N LEU A 71 -7.63 -30.94 10.30
CA LEU A 71 -6.29 -30.64 10.81
C LEU A 71 -5.64 -31.83 11.53
N ARG A 72 -6.43 -32.71 12.16
CA ARG A 72 -5.94 -33.84 12.96
C ARG A 72 -4.94 -34.76 12.22
N PRO A 73 -5.12 -35.13 10.93
CA PRO A 73 -4.12 -35.90 10.19
C PRO A 73 -2.81 -35.15 9.92
N ARG A 74 -2.87 -33.81 9.82
CA ARG A 74 -1.75 -32.93 9.48
C ARG A 74 -0.91 -32.51 10.68
N LEU A 75 -1.48 -32.59 11.89
CA LEU A 75 -0.79 -32.30 13.15
C LEU A 75 0.02 -33.49 13.71
N LYS A 76 0.00 -34.64 13.02
CA LYS A 76 0.82 -35.81 13.39
C LYS A 76 2.31 -35.47 13.28
N GLY A 77 2.97 -35.29 14.41
CA GLY A 77 4.43 -35.14 14.54
C GLY A 77 4.94 -33.77 15.00
N VAL A 78 4.06 -32.76 15.13
CA VAL A 78 4.47 -31.37 15.44
C VAL A 78 3.94 -30.87 16.81
N SER A 79 2.94 -31.55 17.37
CA SER A 79 2.31 -31.18 18.65
C SER A 79 2.58 -32.24 19.73
N TYR A 80 2.54 -31.87 21.01
CA TYR A 80 2.44 -32.80 22.14
C TYR A 80 1.22 -33.73 22.04
N LEU A 81 0.25 -33.41 21.18
CA LEU A 81 -0.87 -34.26 20.76
C LEU A 81 -0.44 -35.45 19.87
N SER A 82 0.82 -35.52 19.45
CA SER A 82 1.37 -36.56 18.58
C SER A 82 2.06 -37.72 19.33
N GLN A 83 1.99 -37.77 20.66
CA GLN A 83 2.59 -38.87 21.43
C GLN A 83 1.94 -40.20 21.04
N ALA A 84 2.67 -40.96 20.21
CA ALA A 84 2.28 -42.22 19.59
C ALA A 84 2.02 -43.38 20.58
N GLY A 85 2.13 -43.15 21.89
CA GLY A 85 1.74 -44.10 22.94
C GLY A 85 0.28 -43.97 23.40
N ALA A 86 -0.37 -42.83 23.12
CA ALA A 86 -1.77 -42.58 23.50
C ALA A 86 -2.72 -43.00 22.37
N ALA A 87 -2.71 -44.28 21.99
CA ALA A 87 -3.71 -44.86 21.07
C ALA A 87 -5.13 -44.94 21.69
N ARG A 88 -5.47 -44.11 22.69
CA ARG A 88 -6.73 -44.19 23.42
C ARG A 88 -7.32 -42.80 23.68
N LYS A 89 -8.40 -42.54 22.94
CA LYS A 89 -9.43 -41.50 23.13
C LYS A 89 -8.93 -40.07 22.95
N PHE A 90 -8.95 -39.58 21.72
CA PHE A 90 -9.25 -38.17 21.48
C PHE A 90 -10.61 -37.90 22.11
N THR A 91 -10.63 -37.09 23.16
CA THR A 91 -11.84 -36.74 23.89
C THR A 91 -12.38 -35.40 23.39
N VAL A 92 -13.64 -35.12 23.69
CA VAL A 92 -14.28 -33.82 23.39
C VAL A 92 -13.45 -32.64 23.91
N GLU A 93 -12.71 -32.83 25.01
CA GLU A 93 -11.83 -31.82 25.59
C GLU A 93 -10.61 -31.49 24.71
N SER A 94 -10.04 -32.48 24.00
CA SER A 94 -8.93 -32.24 23.06
C SER A 94 -9.36 -31.46 21.82
N ASP A 95 -10.59 -31.70 21.35
CA ASP A 95 -11.16 -30.99 20.20
C ASP A 95 -11.51 -29.55 20.59
N LYS A 96 -12.07 -29.34 21.79
CA LYS A 96 -12.29 -28.00 22.36
C LYS A 96 -11.01 -27.20 22.51
N TYR A 97 -9.94 -27.84 22.98
CA TYR A 97 -8.63 -27.19 23.09
C TYR A 97 -8.11 -26.75 21.72
N LEU A 98 -8.14 -27.64 20.73
CA LEU A 98 -7.70 -27.31 19.37
C LEU A 98 -8.53 -26.18 18.74
N LEU A 99 -9.84 -26.18 18.94
CA LEU A 99 -10.70 -25.08 18.50
C LEU A 99 -10.29 -23.75 19.13
N GLY A 100 -9.98 -23.73 20.43
CA GLY A 100 -9.47 -22.53 21.10
C GLY A 100 -8.16 -22.01 20.50
N GLU A 101 -7.20 -22.89 20.21
CA GLU A 101 -5.94 -22.51 19.56
C GLU A 101 -6.15 -21.98 18.14
N ILE A 102 -7.08 -22.58 17.40
CA ILE A 102 -7.47 -22.14 16.06
C ILE A 102 -8.08 -20.73 16.11
N ASP A 103 -8.98 -20.47 17.07
CA ASP A 103 -9.60 -19.16 17.26
C ASP A 103 -8.57 -18.09 17.61
N ILE A 104 -7.62 -18.41 18.50
CA ILE A 104 -6.52 -17.51 18.86
C ILE A 104 -5.66 -17.21 17.63
N ALA A 105 -5.26 -18.24 16.88
CA ALA A 105 -4.44 -18.07 15.67
C ALA A 105 -5.15 -17.23 14.61
N HIS A 106 -6.47 -17.45 14.44
CA HIS A 106 -7.30 -16.67 13.53
C HIS A 106 -7.36 -15.19 13.93
N GLN A 107 -7.60 -14.89 15.21
CA GLN A 107 -7.61 -13.51 15.71
C GLN A 107 -6.25 -12.83 15.59
N VAL A 108 -5.16 -13.55 15.88
CA VAL A 108 -3.80 -13.03 15.64
C VAL A 108 -3.60 -12.71 14.15
N TYR A 109 -4.01 -13.60 13.24
CA TYR A 109 -3.91 -13.37 11.81
C TYR A 109 -4.69 -12.12 11.37
N LEU A 110 -5.96 -11.97 11.77
CA LEU A 110 -6.78 -10.81 11.42
C LEU A 110 -6.18 -9.50 11.94
N ARG A 111 -5.67 -9.48 13.17
CA ARG A 111 -4.93 -8.32 13.72
C ARG A 111 -3.69 -7.98 12.89
N GLN A 112 -2.90 -8.98 12.49
CA GLN A 112 -1.74 -8.75 11.63
C GLN A 112 -2.13 -8.20 10.24
N MET A 113 -3.30 -8.58 9.72
CA MET A 113 -3.81 -8.02 8.46
C MET A 113 -4.14 -6.52 8.58
N ILE A 114 -4.67 -6.05 9.71
CA ILE A 114 -4.87 -4.61 9.97
C ILE A 114 -3.52 -3.87 10.04
N VAL A 115 -2.53 -4.45 10.72
CA VAL A 115 -1.17 -3.89 10.78
C VAL A 115 -0.54 -3.82 9.39
N LEU A 116 -0.70 -4.87 8.59
CA LEU A 116 -0.22 -4.92 7.20
C LEU A 116 -0.89 -3.86 6.34
N ALA A 117 -2.21 -3.72 6.43
CA ALA A 117 -2.98 -2.70 5.74
C ALA A 117 -2.44 -1.29 6.06
N ALA A 118 -2.32 -0.94 7.34
CA ALA A 118 -1.76 0.35 7.74
C ALA A 118 -0.31 0.57 7.27
N THR A 119 0.49 -0.50 7.20
CA THR A 119 1.87 -0.47 6.68
C THR A 119 1.88 -0.21 5.17
N TYR A 120 1.01 -0.86 4.41
CA TYR A 120 0.87 -0.60 2.97
C TYR A 120 0.46 0.83 2.69
N LEU A 121 -0.47 1.39 3.46
CA LEU A 121 -0.83 2.79 3.35
C LEU A 121 0.41 3.72 3.49
N GLU A 122 1.28 3.47 4.47
CA GLU A 122 2.53 4.24 4.65
C GLU A 122 3.49 4.10 3.47
N LEU A 123 3.66 2.87 2.99
CA LEU A 123 4.59 2.59 1.88
C LEU A 123 4.08 3.19 0.57
N ILE A 124 2.78 3.08 0.29
CA ILE A 124 2.10 3.70 -0.86
C ILE A 124 2.28 5.22 -0.82
N LEU A 125 2.07 5.84 0.36
CA LEU A 125 2.26 7.28 0.53
C LEU A 125 3.71 7.70 0.29
N LYS A 126 4.66 6.94 0.83
CA LYS A 126 6.09 7.21 0.65
C LYS A 126 6.48 7.10 -0.82
N ASP A 127 6.00 6.07 -1.52
CA ASP A 127 6.21 5.86 -2.94
C ASP A 127 5.63 7.02 -3.77
N PHE A 128 4.37 7.37 -3.53
CA PHE A 128 3.72 8.51 -4.17
C PHE A 128 4.47 9.83 -3.94
N PHE A 129 4.84 10.13 -2.69
CA PHE A 129 5.56 11.38 -2.39
C PHE A 129 6.96 11.41 -2.99
N LEU A 130 7.64 10.27 -3.10
CA LEU A 130 8.93 10.18 -3.80
C LEU A 130 8.77 10.60 -5.25
N SER A 131 7.84 9.99 -5.98
CA SER A 131 7.55 10.34 -7.38
C SER A 131 7.10 11.80 -7.52
N PHE A 132 6.27 12.29 -6.59
CA PHE A 132 5.80 13.68 -6.57
C PHE A 132 6.96 14.68 -6.39
N PHE A 133 7.87 14.42 -5.46
CA PHE A 133 9.01 15.31 -5.20
C PHE A 133 10.07 15.25 -6.28
N ILE A 134 10.29 14.11 -6.93
CA ILE A 134 11.15 14.01 -8.12
C ILE A 134 10.55 14.82 -9.27
N ALA A 135 9.24 14.67 -9.52
CA ALA A 135 8.55 15.41 -10.56
C ALA A 135 8.48 16.92 -10.27
N LYS A 136 8.38 17.31 -8.99
CA LYS A 136 8.24 18.71 -8.54
C LYS A 136 9.22 19.05 -7.39
N PRO A 137 10.54 19.15 -7.65
CA PRO A 137 11.54 19.30 -6.58
C PRO A 137 11.37 20.52 -5.68
N SER A 138 10.83 21.63 -6.21
CA SER A 138 10.58 22.85 -5.44
C SER A 138 9.60 22.66 -4.28
N ARG A 139 8.75 21.61 -4.32
CA ARG A 139 7.81 21.28 -3.25
C ARG A 139 8.51 20.73 -2.00
N MET A 140 9.71 20.15 -2.15
CA MET A 140 10.49 19.64 -1.02
C MET A 140 10.89 20.75 -0.03
N ASN A 141 10.99 22.00 -0.49
CA ASN A 141 11.45 23.12 0.33
C ASN A 141 10.62 23.31 1.61
N GLN A 142 9.30 23.11 1.53
CA GLN A 142 8.42 23.24 2.69
C GLN A 142 8.55 22.06 3.67
N VAL A 143 8.95 20.89 3.16
CA VAL A 143 9.06 19.66 3.94
C VAL A 143 10.39 19.55 4.65
N LEU A 144 11.47 19.94 3.97
CA LEU A 144 12.84 19.85 4.45
C LEU A 144 13.28 21.10 5.23
N SER A 145 12.43 22.13 5.33
CA SER A 145 12.76 23.34 6.08
C SER A 145 12.80 23.06 7.58
N THR A 146 13.97 23.27 8.19
CA THR A 146 14.17 23.14 9.64
C THR A 146 13.71 24.38 10.41
N THR A 147 13.59 25.52 9.74
CA THR A 147 13.30 26.83 10.36
C THR A 147 11.83 27.27 10.18
N GLY A 148 11.02 26.49 9.46
CA GLY A 148 9.64 26.84 9.14
C GLY A 148 9.49 28.01 8.15
N LYS A 149 10.59 28.56 7.64
CA LYS A 149 10.59 29.68 6.68
C LYS A 149 10.41 29.26 5.22
N GLY A 150 10.23 27.97 4.97
CA GLY A 150 10.04 27.42 3.62
C GLY A 150 11.33 27.33 2.80
N GLU A 151 12.49 27.45 3.45
CA GLU A 151 13.80 27.24 2.85
C GLU A 151 14.38 25.92 3.36
N ALA A 152 14.67 25.00 2.44
CA ALA A 152 15.42 23.78 2.75
C ALA A 152 16.92 24.08 2.70
N VAL A 153 17.66 23.54 3.66
CA VAL A 153 19.13 23.66 3.72
C VAL A 153 19.73 22.29 3.45
N VAL A 154 20.68 22.25 2.52
CA VAL A 154 21.47 21.05 2.22
C VAL A 154 22.86 21.27 2.80
N SER A 155 23.38 20.28 3.53
CA SER A 155 24.73 20.39 4.08
C SER A 155 25.77 20.30 2.96
N LEU A 156 26.89 21.02 3.09
CA LEU A 156 27.98 20.95 2.10
C LEU A 156 28.50 19.51 1.96
N ASN A 157 28.57 18.75 3.06
CA ASN A 157 28.99 17.35 3.04
C ASN A 157 28.06 16.49 2.17
N GLU A 158 26.74 16.73 2.25
CA GLU A 158 25.77 16.02 1.44
C GLU A 158 25.93 16.37 -0.05
N LEU A 159 26.14 17.66 -0.37
CA LEU A 159 26.42 18.11 -1.75
C LEU A 159 27.71 17.53 -2.31
N LEU A 160 28.77 17.42 -1.50
CA LEU A 160 30.05 16.84 -1.90
C LEU A 160 30.02 15.30 -1.99
N SER A 161 29.04 14.66 -1.34
CA SER A 161 28.86 13.20 -1.34
C SER A 161 28.07 12.66 -2.54
N THR A 162 27.57 13.55 -3.40
CA THR A 162 26.78 13.22 -4.59
C THR A 162 27.56 13.57 -5.84
N GLU A 163 27.56 12.68 -6.83
CA GLU A 163 28.28 12.89 -8.09
C GLU A 163 27.51 13.81 -9.03
N THR A 164 26.17 13.76 -8.96
CA THR A 164 25.28 14.49 -9.86
C THR A 164 24.19 15.25 -9.09
N LYS A 165 23.60 16.24 -9.76
CA LYS A 165 22.46 16.97 -9.22
C LYS A 165 21.24 16.06 -9.07
N GLU A 166 21.06 15.14 -10.00
CA GLU A 166 19.95 14.19 -10.06
C GLU A 166 20.02 13.24 -8.85
N GLU A 167 21.20 12.73 -8.53
CA GLU A 167 21.43 11.91 -7.33
C GLU A 167 21.12 12.68 -6.04
N LEU A 168 21.52 13.96 -5.97
CA LEU A 168 21.18 14.82 -4.82
C LEU A 168 19.67 15.02 -4.69
N VAL A 169 18.99 15.33 -5.79
CA VAL A 169 17.52 15.50 -5.82
C VAL A 169 16.84 14.21 -5.37
N MET A 170 17.31 13.05 -5.82
CA MET A 170 16.80 11.74 -5.41
C MET A 170 16.93 11.54 -3.90
N LYS A 171 18.11 11.76 -3.32
CA LYS A 171 18.34 11.63 -1.87
C LYS A 171 17.45 12.57 -1.06
N LEU A 172 17.28 13.82 -1.51
CA LEU A 172 16.40 14.80 -0.88
C LEU A 172 14.93 14.39 -0.99
N ALA A 173 14.51 13.86 -2.14
CA ALA A 173 13.15 13.39 -2.38
C ALA A 173 12.82 12.18 -1.49
N GLN A 174 13.73 11.23 -1.35
CA GLN A 174 13.59 10.09 -0.43
C GLN A 174 13.44 10.56 1.02
N ARG A 175 14.21 11.56 1.46
CA ARG A 175 14.10 12.15 2.80
C ARG A 175 12.75 12.85 2.98
N ALA A 176 12.36 13.69 2.03
CA ALA A 176 11.09 14.42 2.08
C ALA A 176 9.88 13.47 2.08
N ALA A 177 9.92 12.44 1.24
CA ALA A 177 8.92 11.38 1.17
C ALA A 177 8.85 10.57 2.47
N GLY A 178 9.98 10.25 3.10
CA GLY A 178 10.01 9.62 4.42
C GLY A 178 9.35 10.47 5.50
N ILE A 179 9.68 11.77 5.56
CA ILE A 179 9.08 12.70 6.53
C ILE A 179 7.57 12.82 6.34
N LYS A 180 7.10 12.93 5.08
CA LYS A 180 5.68 13.06 4.78
C LYS A 180 4.93 11.74 4.96
N GLY A 181 5.45 10.62 4.45
CA GLY A 181 4.80 9.31 4.49
C GLY A 181 4.65 8.72 5.89
N SER A 182 5.55 9.06 6.82
CA SER A 182 5.53 8.57 8.21
C SER A 182 4.79 9.49 9.19
N GLY A 183 4.16 10.57 8.72
CA GLY A 183 3.46 11.53 9.56
C GLY A 183 2.12 11.04 10.16
N GLU A 184 1.51 11.88 11.00
CA GLU A 184 0.12 11.66 11.42
C GLU A 184 -0.83 11.68 10.20
N PRO A 185 -1.81 10.77 10.12
CA PRO A 185 -2.70 10.65 8.97
C PRO A 185 -3.42 11.97 8.65
N ASP A 186 -3.90 12.67 9.67
CA ASP A 186 -4.55 13.98 9.52
C ASP A 186 -3.61 15.01 8.86
N LYS A 187 -2.33 15.01 9.22
CA LYS A 187 -1.34 15.91 8.63
C LYS A 187 -1.06 15.54 7.18
N ILE A 188 -0.97 14.24 6.87
CA ILE A 188 -0.75 13.74 5.52
C ILE A 188 -1.92 14.09 4.61
N LEU A 189 -3.14 13.82 5.05
CA LEU A 189 -4.35 14.06 4.29
C LEU A 189 -4.60 15.54 4.10
N ARG A 190 -4.44 16.37 5.15
CA ARG A 190 -4.49 17.84 5.02
C ARG A 190 -3.42 18.34 4.07
N THR A 191 -2.23 17.74 4.09
CA THR A 191 -1.17 18.08 3.13
C THR A 191 -1.62 17.76 1.71
N LEU A 192 -2.15 16.56 1.44
CA LEU A 192 -2.66 16.19 0.13
C LEU A 192 -3.77 17.14 -0.33
N VAL A 193 -4.72 17.47 0.54
CA VAL A 193 -5.79 18.44 0.25
C VAL A 193 -5.22 19.83 -0.07
N ASN A 194 -4.26 20.31 0.73
CA ASN A 194 -3.73 21.68 0.59
C ASN A 194 -2.74 21.81 -0.58
N GLU A 195 -1.79 20.89 -0.71
CA GLU A 195 -0.76 20.91 -1.76
C GLU A 195 -1.33 20.49 -3.11
N CYS A 196 -2.21 19.47 -3.11
CA CYS A 196 -2.80 18.91 -4.31
C CYS A 196 -4.19 19.47 -4.66
N LYS A 197 -4.71 20.42 -3.89
CA LYS A 197 -6.03 21.06 -4.11
C LYS A 197 -7.16 20.05 -4.34
N VAL A 198 -7.03 18.84 -3.81
CA VAL A 198 -8.01 17.77 -3.99
C VAL A 198 -9.05 17.86 -2.90
N LYS A 199 -10.32 17.75 -3.30
CA LYS A 199 -11.43 17.58 -2.37
C LYS A 199 -11.50 16.11 -1.99
N LEU A 200 -10.88 15.75 -0.87
CA LEU A 200 -11.13 14.46 -0.23
C LEU A 200 -12.49 14.50 0.45
N GLU A 201 -13.26 13.44 0.26
CA GLU A 201 -14.52 13.28 0.98
C GLU A 201 -14.23 13.03 2.48
N GLY A 202 -15.09 13.50 3.38
CA GLY A 202 -14.94 13.26 4.82
C GLY A 202 -14.74 11.78 5.20
N PRO A 203 -15.49 10.83 4.60
CA PRO A 203 -15.38 9.41 4.93
C PRO A 203 -14.00 8.80 4.73
N ILE A 204 -13.26 9.15 3.67
CA ILE A 204 -11.94 8.55 3.44
C ILE A 204 -10.93 9.01 4.48
N ILE A 205 -11.04 10.26 4.94
CA ILE A 205 -10.16 10.82 5.96
C ILE A 205 -10.39 10.07 7.29
N ASP A 206 -11.65 9.91 7.67
CA ASP A 206 -12.02 9.21 8.89
C ASP A 206 -11.60 7.73 8.84
N ASN A 207 -11.77 7.06 7.71
CA ASN A 207 -11.38 5.65 7.53
C ASN A 207 -9.85 5.46 7.63
N VAL A 208 -9.07 6.33 6.99
CA VAL A 208 -7.60 6.28 7.06
C VAL A 208 -7.11 6.56 8.49
N ARG A 209 -7.73 7.51 9.19
CA ARG A 209 -7.43 7.77 10.61
C ARG A 209 -7.76 6.56 11.47
N LEU A 210 -8.95 5.98 11.32
CA LEU A 210 -9.39 4.79 12.06
C LEU A 210 -8.45 3.60 11.87
N LEU A 211 -8.02 3.32 10.63
CA LEU A 211 -7.07 2.25 10.33
C LEU A 211 -5.75 2.42 11.10
N LYS A 212 -5.24 3.65 11.16
CA LYS A 212 -3.98 3.97 11.85
C LYS A 212 -4.10 3.90 13.36
N GLU A 213 -5.22 4.38 13.91
CA GLU A 213 -5.53 4.24 15.33
C GLU A 213 -5.65 2.75 15.70
N GLN A 214 -6.37 1.95 14.91
CA GLN A 214 -6.48 0.50 15.10
C GLN A 214 -5.11 -0.18 15.08
N ARG A 215 -4.25 0.12 14.10
CA ARG A 215 -2.87 -0.40 14.08
C ARG A 215 -2.11 -0.03 15.35
N ASN A 216 -2.24 1.19 15.84
CA ASN A 216 -1.56 1.62 17.06
C ASN A 216 -2.06 0.87 18.30
N ARG A 217 -3.38 0.66 18.43
CA ARG A 217 -3.95 -0.15 19.52
C ARG A 217 -3.45 -1.60 19.47
N ILE A 218 -3.43 -2.22 18.29
CA ILE A 218 -2.97 -3.60 18.11
C ILE A 218 -1.48 -3.73 18.45
N VAL A 219 -0.64 -2.79 18.00
CA VAL A 219 0.83 -2.88 18.15
C VAL A 219 1.31 -2.44 19.53
N HIS A 220 0.69 -1.43 20.14
CA HIS A 220 1.23 -0.76 21.32
C HIS A 220 0.41 -0.93 22.60
N GLU A 221 -0.88 -1.25 22.52
CA GLU A 221 -1.75 -1.29 23.70
C GLU A 221 -2.02 -2.73 24.21
N GLU A 222 -1.30 -3.73 23.67
CA GLU A 222 -1.51 -5.17 23.93
C GLU A 222 -3.00 -5.59 23.84
N THR A 223 -3.78 -4.85 23.05
CA THR A 223 -5.22 -5.05 22.98
C THR A 223 -5.54 -6.41 22.38
N GLN A 224 -6.37 -7.18 23.10
CA GLN A 224 -7.05 -8.35 22.55
C GLN A 224 -8.35 -7.90 21.88
N GLU A 225 -8.31 -6.81 21.12
CA GLU A 225 -9.46 -6.36 20.32
C GLU A 225 -9.80 -7.50 19.34
N ASP A 226 -11.06 -7.93 19.36
CA ASP A 226 -11.57 -8.92 18.41
C ASP A 226 -11.74 -8.22 17.07
N ILE A 227 -11.03 -8.71 16.07
CA ILE A 227 -11.11 -8.21 14.71
C ILE A 227 -11.98 -9.17 13.92
N ASP A 228 -12.96 -8.64 13.21
CA ASP A 228 -13.75 -9.41 12.25
C ASP A 228 -13.17 -9.31 10.83
N ILE A 229 -13.54 -10.26 9.98
CA ILE A 229 -13.05 -10.30 8.60
C ILE A 229 -13.50 -9.07 7.80
N LYS A 230 -14.67 -8.51 8.14
CA LYS A 230 -15.22 -7.35 7.45
C LYS A 230 -14.37 -6.12 7.71
N GLN A 231 -13.88 -5.92 8.94
CA GLN A 231 -12.95 -4.84 9.29
C GLN A 231 -11.65 -4.96 8.50
N VAL A 232 -11.14 -6.17 8.27
CA VAL A 232 -9.97 -6.38 7.40
C VAL A 232 -10.29 -6.00 5.96
N LEU A 233 -11.40 -6.48 5.41
CA LEU A 233 -11.83 -6.15 4.04
C LEU A 233 -12.07 -4.65 3.85
N ASP A 234 -12.73 -4.00 4.80
CA ASP A 234 -12.99 -2.55 4.81
C ASP A 234 -11.68 -1.75 4.90
N SER A 235 -10.70 -2.24 5.65
CA SER A 235 -9.36 -1.62 5.76
C SER A 235 -8.61 -1.67 4.43
N PHE A 236 -8.60 -2.83 3.77
CA PHE A 236 -7.99 -2.94 2.44
C PHE A 236 -8.77 -2.19 1.37
N GLY A 237 -10.11 -2.18 1.43
CA GLY A 237 -10.94 -1.35 0.55
C GLY A 237 -10.66 0.14 0.71
N THR A 238 -10.41 0.60 1.94
CA THR A 238 -9.95 1.97 2.22
C THR A 238 -8.61 2.26 1.52
N ILE A 239 -7.67 1.32 1.55
CA ILE A 239 -6.37 1.47 0.88
C ILE A 239 -6.52 1.48 -0.64
N GLU A 240 -7.34 0.60 -1.22
CA GLU A 240 -7.61 0.62 -2.66
C GLU A 240 -8.23 1.94 -3.10
N TYR A 241 -9.22 2.44 -2.36
CA TYR A 241 -9.83 3.73 -2.68
C TYR A 241 -8.83 4.89 -2.51
N PHE A 242 -8.00 4.83 -1.48
CA PHE A 242 -6.93 5.80 -1.28
C PHE A 242 -5.89 5.78 -2.40
N LEU A 243 -5.52 4.58 -2.88
CA LEU A 243 -4.63 4.37 -4.01
C LEU A 243 -5.20 4.99 -5.30
N TYR A 244 -6.50 4.83 -5.54
CA TYR A 244 -7.21 5.50 -6.63
C TYR A 244 -7.17 7.03 -6.52
N VAL A 245 -7.41 7.58 -5.32
CA VAL A 245 -7.31 9.02 -5.06
C VAL A 245 -5.90 9.55 -5.36
N LEU A 246 -4.85 8.83 -4.96
CA LEU A 246 -3.47 9.21 -5.26
C LEU A 246 -3.17 9.19 -6.76
N ALA A 247 -3.74 8.25 -7.50
CA ALA A 247 -3.59 8.19 -8.95
C ALA A 247 -4.26 9.40 -9.65
N GLU A 248 -5.44 9.80 -9.18
CA GLU A 248 -6.10 11.02 -9.66
C GLU A 248 -5.27 12.28 -9.34
N ILE A 249 -4.65 12.33 -8.16
CA ILE A 249 -3.71 13.39 -7.82
C ILE A 249 -2.52 13.37 -8.77
N ALA A 250 -1.91 12.20 -8.99
CA ALA A 250 -0.75 12.04 -9.87
C ALA A 250 -1.04 12.56 -11.27
N LYS A 251 -2.21 12.19 -11.83
CA LYS A 251 -2.70 12.67 -13.12
C LYS A 251 -2.87 14.19 -13.16
N ASN A 252 -3.51 14.77 -12.14
CA ASN A 252 -3.78 16.22 -12.08
C ASN A 252 -2.50 17.07 -11.91
N TYR A 253 -1.47 16.50 -11.31
CA TYR A 253 -0.21 17.21 -11.01
C TYR A 253 0.93 16.86 -11.95
N ASP A 254 0.67 16.07 -13.00
CA ASP A 254 1.67 15.59 -13.95
C ASP A 254 2.83 14.89 -13.20
N VAL A 255 2.46 14.01 -12.27
CA VAL A 255 3.37 13.08 -11.59
C VAL A 255 3.38 11.79 -12.41
N PRO A 256 4.56 11.28 -12.78
CA PRO A 256 4.68 9.98 -13.43
C PRO A 256 4.05 8.87 -12.58
N TYR A 257 3.22 8.03 -13.19
CA TYR A 257 2.66 6.83 -12.58
C TYR A 257 2.62 5.68 -13.57
N LEU A 258 2.72 4.45 -13.06
CA LEU A 258 2.73 3.21 -13.82
C LEU A 258 1.50 2.36 -13.46
N ASP A 259 0.57 2.23 -14.40
CA ASP A 259 -0.62 1.38 -14.29
C ASP A 259 -0.65 0.30 -15.38
N ASP A 260 0.42 -0.50 -15.45
CA ASP A 260 0.53 -1.65 -16.35
C ASP A 260 -0.53 -2.74 -16.13
N GLU A 261 -0.96 -2.90 -14.89
CA GLU A 261 -1.94 -3.92 -14.48
C GLU A 261 -3.40 -3.46 -14.58
N GLY A 262 -3.63 -2.25 -15.12
CA GLY A 262 -4.97 -1.70 -15.34
C GLY A 262 -5.78 -1.52 -14.07
N PHE A 263 -5.14 -1.22 -12.93
CA PHE A 263 -5.77 -0.96 -11.65
C PHE A 263 -6.87 0.10 -11.76
N LEU A 264 -6.61 1.23 -12.42
CA LEU A 264 -7.59 2.32 -12.55
C LEU A 264 -8.86 1.85 -13.25
N SER A 265 -8.68 1.27 -14.44
CA SER A 265 -9.80 0.78 -15.25
C SER A 265 -10.61 -0.29 -14.51
N SER A 266 -9.94 -1.19 -13.77
CA SER A 266 -10.60 -2.21 -12.97
C SER A 266 -11.37 -1.58 -11.80
N PHE A 267 -10.77 -0.62 -11.09
CA PHE A 267 -11.36 0.05 -9.94
C PHE A 267 -12.59 0.87 -10.34
N GLU A 268 -12.50 1.69 -11.38
CA GLU A 268 -13.61 2.48 -11.91
C GLU A 268 -14.79 1.58 -12.34
N ASN A 269 -14.50 0.45 -12.97
CA ASN A 269 -15.51 -0.52 -13.36
C ASN A 269 -16.21 -1.16 -12.15
N ARG A 270 -15.51 -1.33 -11.01
CA ARG A 270 -16.13 -1.76 -9.76
C ARG A 270 -17.04 -0.68 -9.20
N MET A 271 -16.59 0.57 -9.13
CA MET A 271 -17.38 1.70 -8.63
C MET A 271 -18.69 1.87 -9.41
N LYS A 272 -18.64 1.85 -10.75
CA LYS A 272 -19.83 1.95 -11.61
C LYS A 272 -20.87 0.85 -11.37
N LYS A 273 -20.44 -0.35 -10.99
CA LYS A 273 -21.37 -1.46 -10.67
C LYS A 273 -22.16 -1.21 -9.39
N TYR A 274 -21.61 -0.45 -8.44
CA TYR A 274 -22.27 -0.12 -7.17
C TYR A 274 -23.18 1.11 -7.27
N GLU A 275 -23.02 1.93 -8.31
CA GLU A 275 -23.88 3.09 -8.59
C GLU A 275 -25.15 2.73 -9.38
N GLN A 276 -25.26 1.50 -9.88
CA GLN A 276 -26.47 1.02 -10.54
C GLN A 276 -27.46 0.48 -9.49
N PRO A 277 -28.66 1.07 -9.38
CA PRO A 277 -29.65 0.72 -8.36
C PRO A 277 -30.26 -0.68 -8.53
#